data_AF-A0A534G2K9-F1
#
_entry.id   AF-A0A534G2K9-F1
#
_cell.length_a   1.000
_cell.length_b   1.000
_cell.length_c   1.000
_cell.angle_alpha   90.00
_cell.angle_beta   90.00
_cell.angle_gamma   90.00
#
_symmetry.space_group_name_H-M   'P 1'
#
loop_
_entity.id
_entity.type
_entity.pdbx_description
1 polymer ?
#
loop_
_entity_poly.entity_id
_entity_poly.type
_entity_poly.pdbx_seq_one_letter_code
_entity_poly.pdbx_strand_id
1 'polypeptide(L)' 'PGQGFSIYSLAALLPLLPAKQRMTDPHDWMSTDADIACPDPNCPTRFRITRTGRRRFRRSDVTAL' A
#
# COMPACT_ATOMS: atom_id res chain seq x y z
N PRO A 1 9.44 -17.98 -2.66
CA PRO A 1 9.99 -18.64 -1.45
C PRO A 1 11.46 -18.25 -1.26
N GLY A 2 11.84 -17.72 -0.10
CA GLY A 2 13.23 -17.32 0.18
C GLY A 2 13.53 -15.81 0.20
N GLN A 3 12.59 -14.96 -0.20
CA GLN A 3 12.68 -13.51 0.01
C GLN A 3 11.49 -13.07 0.83
N GLY A 4 11.72 -12.91 2.14
CA GLY A 4 10.74 -12.34 3.05
C GLY A 4 10.57 -10.85 2.76
N PHE A 5 9.35 -10.34 2.94
CA PHE A 5 9.15 -8.91 3.04
C PHE A 5 9.67 -8.44 4.39
N SER A 6 10.47 -7.37 4.42
CA SER A 6 10.88 -6.75 5.68
C SER A 6 9.63 -6.30 6.44
N ILE A 7 9.57 -6.63 7.73
CA ILE A 7 8.48 -6.20 8.61
C ILE A 7 8.41 -4.67 8.69
N TYR A 8 9.55 -3.99 8.62
CA TYR A 8 9.63 -2.53 8.59
C TYR A 8 9.04 -1.95 7.30
N SER A 9 9.27 -2.61 6.16
CA SER A 9 8.64 -2.24 4.89
C SER A 9 7.12 -2.40 4.96
N LEU A 10 6.63 -3.51 5.54
CA LEU A 10 5.19 -3.71 5.73
C LEU A 10 4.58 -2.66 6.65
N ALA A 11 5.25 -2.33 7.75
CA ALA A 11 4.80 -1.31 8.69
C ALA A 11 4.63 0.07 8.02
N ALA A 12 5.51 0.43 7.08
CA ALA A 12 5.37 1.67 6.31
C ALA A 12 4.26 1.62 5.25
N LEU A 13 4.04 0.46 4.62
CA LEU A 13 3.08 0.31 3.53
C LEU A 13 1.63 0.16 3.99
N LEU A 14 1.38 -0.68 5.01
CA LEU A 14 0.03 -1.09 5.41
C LEU A 14 -0.90 0.08 5.78
N PRO A 15 -0.45 1.13 6.48
CA PRO A 15 -1.30 2.28 6.79
C PRO A 15 -1.71 3.10 5.55
N LEU A 16 -0.88 3.11 4.50
CA LEU A 16 -1.07 3.95 3.31
C LEU A 16 -1.93 3.27 2.24
N LEU A 17 -1.92 1.95 2.17
CA LEU A 17 -2.73 1.18 1.21
C LEU A 17 -4.24 1.51 1.28
N PRO A 18 -4.92 1.45 2.44
CA PRO A 18 -6.35 1.78 2.50
C PRO A 18 -6.61 3.27 2.19
N ALA A 19 -5.72 4.16 2.64
CA ALA A 19 -5.81 5.59 2.37
C ALA A 19 -5.70 5.91 0.87
N LYS A 20 -4.92 5.14 0.10
CA LYS A 20 -4.80 5.27 -1.36
C LYS A 20 -5.88 4.54 -2.16
N GLN A 21 -6.57 3.58 -1.55
CA GLN A 21 -7.69 2.86 -2.16
C GLN A 21 -9.00 3.66 -2.12
N ARG A 22 -9.16 4.60 -1.19
CA ARG A 22 -10.39 5.41 -1.07
C ARG A 22 -10.61 6.31 -2.29
N MET A 23 -11.82 6.87 -2.37
CA MET A 23 -12.09 7.98 -3.28
C MET A 23 -11.41 9.24 -2.73
N THR A 24 -10.58 9.85 -3.56
CA THR A 24 -9.80 11.04 -3.23
C THR A 24 -10.30 12.22 -4.06
N ASP A 25 -10.13 13.43 -3.54
CA ASP A 25 -10.32 14.66 -4.30
C ASP A 25 -9.21 14.79 -5.35
N PRO A 26 -9.45 15.45 -6.51
CA PRO A 26 -8.41 15.72 -7.50
C PRO A 26 -7.14 16.40 -6.94
N HIS A 27 -7.25 17.16 -5.84
CA HIS A 27 -6.13 17.89 -5.22
C HIS A 27 -5.61 17.24 -3.92
N ASP A 28 -6.05 16.01 -3.61
CA ASP A 28 -5.57 15.28 -2.45
C ASP A 28 -4.15 14.73 -2.71
N TRP A 29 -3.18 15.11 -1.88
CA TRP A 29 -1.79 14.63 -1.93
C TRP A 29 -1.68 13.11 -1.91
N MET A 30 -2.68 12.44 -1.30
CA MET A 30 -2.75 10.98 -1.27
C MET A 30 -2.85 10.36 -2.68
N SER A 31 -3.27 11.14 -3.69
CA SER A 31 -3.35 10.70 -5.09
C SER A 31 -2.02 10.81 -5.84
N THR A 32 -1.12 11.71 -5.43
CA THR A 32 0.10 12.05 -6.16
C THR A 32 1.34 11.39 -5.58
N ASP A 33 1.47 11.33 -4.26
CA ASP A 33 2.69 10.83 -3.60
C ASP A 33 2.70 9.31 -3.51
N ALA A 34 3.45 8.63 -4.37
CA ALA A 34 3.36 7.18 -4.52
C ALA A 34 4.56 6.38 -3.99
N ASP A 35 5.64 7.04 -3.57
CA ASP A 35 6.89 6.38 -3.15
C ASP A 35 7.02 6.30 -1.64
N ILE A 36 7.33 5.11 -1.13
CA ILE A 36 7.46 4.81 0.30
C ILE A 36 8.81 4.14 0.51
N ALA A 37 9.65 4.76 1.33
CA ALA A 37 10.92 4.18 1.76
C ALA A 37 10.69 3.22 2.93
N CYS A 38 11.55 2.20 3.05
CA CYS A 38 11.65 1.46 4.28
C CYS A 38 12.12 2.38 5.42
N PRO A 39 11.51 2.32 6.62
CA PRO A 39 11.91 3.17 7.74
C PRO A 39 13.20 2.68 8.42
N ASP A 40 13.67 1.47 8.10
CA ASP A 40 14.96 0.97 8.55
C ASP A 40 16.11 1.65 7.77
N PRO A 41 17.02 2.40 8.43
CA PRO A 41 18.14 3.08 7.78
C PRO A 41 19.06 2.17 6.98
N ASN A 42 19.13 0.88 7.32
CA ASN A 42 19.97 -0.10 6.64
C ASN A 42 19.26 -0.79 5.48
N CYS A 43 17.98 -0.47 5.25
CA CYS A 43 17.18 -1.08 4.22
C CYS A 43 17.04 -0.11 3.04
N PRO A 44 17.74 -0.32 1.91
CA PRO A 44 17.71 0.59 0.76
C PRO A 44 16.41 0.49 -0.06
N THR A 45 15.41 -0.25 0.44
CA THR A 45 14.21 -0.55 -0.35
C THR A 45 13.27 0.64 -0.45
N ARG A 46 12.78 0.89 -1.67
CA ARG A 46 11.72 1.84 -1.97
C ARG A 46 10.62 1.14 -2.74
N PHE A 47 9.38 1.44 -2.38
CA PHE A 47 8.18 0.84 -2.94
C PHE A 47 7.34 1.93 -3.61
N ARG A 48 6.71 1.61 -4.73
CA ARG A 48 5.77 2.49 -5.42
C ARG A 48 4.36 1.92 -5.38
N ILE A 49 3.42 2.64 -4.79
CA ILE A 49 2.00 2.28 -4.82
C ILE A 49 1.38 2.87 -6.08
N THR A 50 0.97 2.01 -7.02
CA THR A 50 0.29 2.41 -8.25
C THR A 50 -1.20 2.11 -8.16
N ARG A 51 -2.03 3.11 -8.42
CA ARG A 51 -3.49 2.94 -8.49
C ARG A 51 -3.84 2.38 -9.87
N THR A 52 -4.23 1.11 -9.93
CA THR A 52 -4.44 0.40 -11.19
C THR A 52 -5.85 0.56 -11.76
N GLY A 53 -6.86 0.64 -10.89
CA GLY A 53 -8.26 0.77 -11.30
C GLY A 53 -9.24 0.46 -10.18
N ARG A 54 -10.53 0.59 -10.48
CA ARG A 54 -11.62 0.23 -9.56
C ARG A 54 -12.01 -1.23 -9.81
N ARG A 55 -12.32 -1.96 -8.73
CA ARG A 55 -12.85 -3.32 -8.79
C ARG A 55 -14.10 -3.45 -7.92
N ARG A 56 -14.99 -4.38 -8.27
CA ARG A 56 -16.08 -4.78 -7.39
C ARG A 56 -15.50 -5.62 -6.25
N PHE A 57 -15.85 -5.29 -5.01
CA PHE A 57 -15.47 -6.04 -3.82
C PHE A 57 -16.71 -6.74 -3.25
N ARG A 58 -16.62 -8.04 -2.97
CA ARG A 58 -17.65 -8.79 -2.25
C ARG A 58 -17.09 -9.23 -0.91
N ARG A 59 -17.82 -8.94 0.17
CA ARG A 59 -17.41 -9.32 1.54
C ARG A 59 -17.20 -10.83 1.68
N SER A 60 -18.02 -11.62 0.99
CA SER A 60 -17.95 -13.09 0.96
C SER A 60 -16.59 -13.63 0.52
N ASP A 61 -15.88 -12.91 -0.35
CA ASP A 61 -14.63 -13.40 -0.96
C ASP A 61 -13.45 -13.36 0.02
N VAL A 62 -13.58 -12.64 1.14
CA VAL A 62 -12.52 -12.46 2.15
C VAL A 62 -12.98 -12.75 3.58
N THR A 63 -14.16 -13.34 3.74
CA THR A 63 -14.64 -13.82 5.05
C THR A 63 -14.35 -15.32 5.11
N ALA A 64 -13.52 -15.76 6.04
CA ALA A 64 -13.39 -17.19 6.33
C ALA A 64 -14.68 -17.71 6.99
N LEU A 65 -15.12 -18.92 6.63
CA LEU A 65 -16.22 -19.62 7.30
C LEU A 65 -15.80 -20.08 8.70
#